data_AF-A0A021VR35-F1
#
_entry.id   AF-A0A021VR35-F1
#
_cell.length_a   1.000
_cell.length_b   1.000
_cell.length_c   1.000
_cell.angle_alpha   90.00
_cell.angle_beta   90.00
_cell.angle_gamma   90.00
#
_symmetry.space_group_name_H-M   'P 1'
#
loop_
_entity.id
_entity.type
_entity.pdbx_description
1 polymer ?
#
loop_
_entity_poly.entity_id
_entity_poly.type
_entity_poly.pdbx_seq_one_letter_code
_entity_poly.pdbx_strand_id
1 'polypeptide(L)'
;ERPHEAEVLGRHQHADGPWPGAALVQREAGDACEMDTTQRAAGVVPVLWTPSEASWRQGDRESLCLARLPGGGLVGSWTDGDVRLP
;
A
#
# COMPACT_ATOMS: atom_id res chain seq x y z
N GLU A 1 20.22 0.36 -4.22
CA GLU A 1 19.14 0.88 -3.36
C GLU A 1 19.51 0.71 -1.88
N ARG A 2 18.89 1.47 -0.98
CA ARG A 2 19.11 1.35 0.47
C ARG A 2 18.02 0.49 1.12
N PRO A 3 18.30 -0.17 2.26
CA PRO A 3 17.29 -0.94 2.97
C PRO A 3 16.05 -0.11 3.31
N HIS A 4 14.87 -0.71 3.20
CA HIS A 4 13.58 -0.10 3.54
C HIS A 4 12.68 -1.07 4.30
N GLU A 5 11.64 -0.52 4.92
CA GLU A 5 10.67 -1.29 5.69
C GLU A 5 9.38 -1.55 4.91
N ALA A 6 9.02 -0.65 4.00
CA ALA A 6 7.81 -0.76 3.21
C ALA A 6 8.01 -0.31 1.75
N GLU A 7 7.30 -0.97 0.85
CA GLU A 7 7.27 -0.71 -0.59
C GLU A 7 5.83 -0.58 -1.07
N VAL A 8 5.57 0.31 -2.03
CA VAL A 8 4.26 0.43 -2.69
C VAL A 8 4.09 -0.69 -3.70
N LEU A 9 3.12 -1.56 -3.48
CA LEU A 9 2.73 -2.61 -4.43
C LEU A 9 1.58 -2.17 -5.35
N GLY A 10 0.70 -1.32 -4.83
CA GLY A 10 -0.52 -0.94 -5.51
C GLY A 10 -0.90 0.50 -5.23
N ARG A 11 -1.54 1.12 -6.21
CA ARG A 11 -2.14 2.45 -6.11
C ARG A 11 -3.58 2.37 -6.58
N HIS A 12 -4.47 3.05 -5.88
CA HIS A 12 -5.86 3.19 -6.28
C HIS A 12 -6.24 4.67 -6.28
N GLN A 13 -6.69 5.14 -7.45
CA GLN A 13 -7.24 6.47 -7.59
C GLN A 13 -8.76 6.41 -7.41
N HIS A 14 -9.26 7.02 -6.35
CA HIS A 14 -10.70 7.12 -6.11
C HIS A 14 -11.36 8.12 -7.07
N ALA A 15 -12.64 7.89 -7.37
CA ALA A 15 -13.43 8.84 -8.13
C ALA A 15 -13.59 10.17 -7.38
N ASP A 16 -13.68 11.26 -8.13
CA ASP A 16 -14.02 12.56 -7.57
C ASP A 16 -15.44 12.60 -7.00
N GLY A 17 -15.66 13.52 -6.06
CA GLY A 17 -16.98 13.76 -5.49
C GLY A 17 -16.95 14.07 -3.99
N PRO A 18 -18.15 14.06 -3.35
CA PRO A 18 -18.27 14.13 -1.90
C PRO A 18 -17.54 12.98 -1.21
N TRP A 19 -17.14 13.18 0.05
CA TRP A 19 -16.50 12.12 0.84
C TRP A 19 -17.40 10.88 0.93
N PRO A 20 -16.96 9.72 0.42
CA PRO A 20 -17.79 8.51 0.41
C PRO A 20 -17.84 7.77 1.76
N GLY A 21 -16.99 8.16 2.72
CA GLY A 21 -16.84 7.46 3.99
C GLY A 21 -15.62 6.54 4.03
N ALA A 22 -15.00 6.44 5.21
CA ALA A 22 -13.74 5.71 5.39
C ALA A 22 -13.86 4.22 5.03
N ALA A 23 -15.00 3.59 5.33
CA ALA A 23 -15.21 2.17 5.04
C ALA A 23 -15.19 1.88 3.53
N LEU A 24 -15.73 2.78 2.70
CA LEU A 24 -15.71 2.60 1.24
C LEU A 24 -14.28 2.73 0.72
N VAL A 25 -13.58 3.79 1.13
CA VAL A 25 -12.19 4.06 0.74
C VAL A 25 -11.28 2.90 1.12
N GLN A 26 -11.39 2.38 2.35
CA GLN A 26 -10.59 1.24 2.79
C GLN A 26 -10.88 -0.05 2.02
N ARG A 27 -12.15 -0.31 1.67
CA ARG A 27 -12.51 -1.45 0.84
C ARG A 27 -11.87 -1.35 -0.53
N GLU A 28 -12.05 -0.22 -1.21
CA GLU A 28 -11.49 0.02 -2.56
C GLU A 28 -9.96 -0.04 -2.58
N ALA A 29 -9.31 0.50 -1.55
CA ALA A 29 -7.86 0.39 -1.38
C ALA A 29 -7.42 -1.07 -1.15
N GLY A 30 -8.18 -1.84 -0.37
CA GLY A 30 -7.94 -3.26 -0.12
C GLY A 30 -8.12 -4.12 -1.36
N ASP A 31 -9.14 -3.83 -2.18
CA ASP A 31 -9.40 -4.53 -3.44
C ASP A 31 -8.26 -4.33 -4.45
N ALA A 32 -7.55 -3.19 -4.37
CA ALA A 32 -6.36 -2.90 -5.17
C ALA A 32 -5.05 -3.46 -4.57
N CYS A 33 -5.11 -4.19 -3.46
CA CYS A 33 -3.94 -4.69 -2.74
C CYS A 33 -3.67 -6.16 -3.05
N GLU A 34 -2.91 -6.42 -4.11
CA GLU A 34 -2.49 -7.76 -4.48
C GLU A 34 -1.15 -8.12 -3.82
N MET A 35 -1.22 -8.94 -2.77
CA MET A 35 -0.04 -9.58 -2.18
C MET A 35 0.01 -11.06 -2.51
N ASP A 36 1.14 -11.51 -3.08
CA ASP A 36 1.37 -12.90 -3.44
C ASP A 36 1.75 -13.79 -2.24
N THR A 37 1.84 -15.10 -2.48
CA THR A 37 2.18 -16.09 -1.46
C THR A 37 3.64 -15.99 -1.00
N THR A 38 4.55 -15.55 -1.85
CA THR A 38 5.98 -15.38 -1.54
C THR A 38 6.17 -14.26 -0.52
N GLN A 39 5.52 -13.11 -0.73
CA GLN A 39 5.55 -11.97 0.17
C GLN A 39 5.00 -12.34 1.55
N ARG A 40 3.86 -13.04 1.58
CA ARG A 40 3.24 -13.50 2.84
C ARG A 40 4.13 -14.50 3.58
N ALA A 41 4.76 -15.44 2.87
CA ALA A 41 5.69 -16.40 3.46
C ALA A 41 6.96 -15.74 4.02
N ALA A 42 7.37 -14.61 3.46
CA ALA A 42 8.49 -13.80 3.94
C ALA A 42 8.15 -12.94 5.18
N GLY A 43 6.94 -13.04 5.73
CA GLY A 43 6.52 -12.25 6.90
C GLY A 43 6.14 -10.81 6.59
N VAL A 44 5.97 -10.47 5.30
CA VAL A 44 5.49 -9.17 4.86
C VAL A 44 3.99 -9.06 5.16
N VAL A 45 3.56 -7.89 5.63
CA VAL A 45 2.16 -7.58 5.96
C VAL A 45 1.65 -6.42 5.09
N PRO A 46 0.37 -6.45 4.67
CA PRO A 46 -0.22 -5.34 3.95
C PRO A 46 -0.47 -4.16 4.89
N VAL A 47 -0.18 -2.95 4.42
CA VAL A 47 -0.61 -1.70 5.06
C VAL A 47 -1.33 -0.87 4.01
N LEU A 48 -2.58 -0.51 4.29
CA LEU A 48 -3.34 0.40 3.45
C LEU A 48 -3.13 1.83 3.96
N TRP A 49 -2.65 2.71 3.10
CA TRP A 49 -2.71 4.14 3.30
C TRP A 49 -3.86 4.68 2.47
N THR A 50 -4.82 5.29 3.15
CA THR A 50 -6.05 5.76 2.55
C THR A 50 -6.27 7.23 2.88
N PRO A 51 -6.88 8.01 1.97
CA PRO A 51 -7.29 9.37 2.28
C PRO A 51 -8.15 9.42 3.54
N SER A 52 -7.98 10.50 4.29
CA SER A 52 -8.91 10.88 5.35
C SER A 52 -9.96 11.82 4.77
N GLU A 53 -11.08 12.02 5.46
CA GLU A 53 -12.03 13.07 5.06
C GLU A 53 -11.35 14.45 4.96
N ALA A 54 -10.40 14.73 5.85
CA ALA A 54 -9.68 16.00 5.85
C ALA A 54 -8.75 16.17 4.65
N SER A 55 -8.03 15.13 4.23
CA SER A 55 -7.21 15.17 3.01
C SER A 55 -8.09 15.14 1.76
N TRP A 56 -9.22 14.43 1.80
CA TRP A 56 -10.20 14.43 0.71
C TRP A 56 -10.72 15.85 0.40
N ARG A 57 -11.01 16.65 1.43
CA ARG A 57 -11.38 18.07 1.24
C ARG A 57 -10.26 18.92 0.62
N GLN A 58 -9.02 18.46 0.68
CA GLN A 58 -7.85 19.09 0.08
C GLN A 58 -7.51 18.53 -1.31
N GLY A 59 -8.33 17.60 -1.83
CA GLY A 59 -8.14 17.00 -3.16
C GLY A 59 -7.40 15.67 -3.14
N ASP A 60 -7.07 15.11 -1.98
CA ASP A 60 -6.45 13.78 -1.90
C ASP A 60 -7.45 12.68 -2.28
N ARG A 61 -7.10 11.90 -3.29
CA ARG A 61 -7.91 10.82 -3.86
C ARG A 61 -7.09 9.56 -4.07
N GLU A 62 -5.87 9.48 -3.54
CA GLU A 62 -4.99 8.35 -3.78
C GLU A 62 -4.90 7.47 -2.53
N SER A 63 -5.21 6.18 -2.70
CA SER A 63 -4.87 5.15 -1.72
C SER A 63 -3.67 4.33 -2.20
N LEU A 64 -2.84 3.89 -1.26
CA LEU A 64 -1.67 3.04 -1.49
C LEU A 64 -1.80 1.72 -0.73
N CYS A 65 -1.46 0.62 -1.39
CA CYS A 65 -1.18 -0.66 -0.76
C CYS A 65 0.33 -0.82 -0.62
N LEU A 66 0.79 -0.99 0.62
CA LEU A 66 2.19 -1.18 0.96
C LEU A 66 2.44 -2.61 1.42
N ALA A 67 3.50 -3.23 0.90
CA ALA A 67 4.13 -4.40 1.51
C ALA A 67 5.09 -3.92 2.59
N ARG A 68 4.84 -4.25 3.86
CA ARG A 68 5.71 -3.90 4.98
C ARG A 68 6.35 -5.14 5.59
N LEU A 69 7.68 -5.17 5.73
CA LEU A 69 8.38 -6.16 6.54
C LEU A 69 8.68 -5.57 7.93
N PRO A 70 8.00 -6.00 9.01
CA PRO A 70 8.30 -5.49 10.35
C PRO A 70 9.77 -5.72 10.72
N GLY A 71 10.47 -4.66 11.16
CA GLY A 71 11.92 -4.69 11.44
C GLY A 71 12.79 -4.28 10.24
N GLY A 72 12.20 -4.20 9.04
CA GLY A 72 12.84 -3.69 7.83
C GLY A 72 13.97 -4.55 7.29
N GLY A 73 14.76 -3.95 6.40
CA GLY A 73 15.94 -4.59 5.81
C GLY A 73 15.74 -5.09 4.37
N LEU A 74 14.55 -4.92 3.79
CA LEU A 74 14.31 -5.20 2.38
C LEU A 74 15.19 -4.31 1.51
N VAL A 75 15.85 -4.89 0.50
CA VAL A 75 16.61 -4.15 -0.53
C VAL A 75 16.15 -4.62 -1.90
N GLY A 76 15.99 -3.72 -2.87
CA GLY A 76 15.37 -4.06 -4.16
C GLY A 76 13.89 -3.66 -4.17
N SER A 77 13.14 -4.21 -5.12
CA SER A 77 11.70 -4.02 -5.28
C SER A 77 11.00 -5.34 -5.57
N TRP A 78 9.87 -5.57 -4.92
CA TRP A 78 8.94 -6.65 -5.26
C TRP A 78 8.38 -6.48 -6.66
N THR A 79 8.04 -5.25 -7.06
CA THR A 79 7.49 -4.96 -8.39
C THR A 79 8.50 -5.11 -9.52
N ASP A 80 9.79 -4.85 -9.25
CA ASP A 80 10.88 -5.03 -10.23
C ASP A 80 11.46 -6.45 -10.21
N GLY A 81 11.10 -7.26 -9.20
CA GLY A 81 11.50 -8.66 -9.07
C GLY A 81 12.94 -8.89 -8.58
N ASP A 82 13.60 -7.87 -8.04
CA ASP A 82 14.99 -7.93 -7.55
C ASP A 82 15.12 -7.82 -6.02
N VAL A 83 13.99 -7.92 -5.32
CA VAL A 83 13.90 -7.89 -3.86
C VAL A 83 14.78 -8.95 -3.20
N ARG A 84 15.46 -8.53 -2.14
CA ARG A 84 16.29 -9.36 -1.26
C ARG A 84 15.82 -9.16 0.17
N LEU A 85 15.54 -10.29 0.82
CA LEU A 85 15.19 -10.34 2.24
C LEU A 85 16.43 -10.06 3.11
N PRO A 86 16.24 -9.60 4.36
CA PRO A 86 17.33 -9.39 5.31
C PRO A 86 18.15 -10.64 5.61
#